data_AF-A0A3B0YDY9-F1
#
_entry.id   AF-A0A3B0YDY9-F1
#
_cell.length_a   1.000
_cell.length_b   1.000
_cell.length_c   1.000
_cell.angle_alpha   90.00
_cell.angle_beta   90.00
_cell.angle_gamma   90.00
#
_symmetry.space_group_name_H-M   'P 1'
#
loop_
_entity.id
_entity.type
_entity.pdbx_description
1 polymer ?
#
loop_
_entity_poly.entity_id
_entity_poly.type
_entity_poly.pdbx_seq_one_letter_code
_entity_poly.pdbx_strand_id
1 'polypeptide(L)'
;MTQTVVNKKAIDSESGLSDSMPVTLNYNNASQMSVTDESAQLQLACDKHRANIELEAEICDPLLFRDCMRGLFDVVSSDYRYVPKDRAAYNAYRQLKQSIRSKSAWTAQQAYYEWLSKNDPLAYLILDPIVTNHPDKVLFEVFSKDEGSYATFSLDHDVLQHKTESSYGSSNIDFSESLLKSFDAFRSYRHNSLKIDSQQLEVTIEDHDAVLEKKLNVPESWLRAFLQVQTAAAMPCKEFKMAAIDLYNILRFLRMHADKKGKRRGMRIELIPNEYPRIILEPWEEVFECSAEKYTGKTANITRVWGRRRLMMLQNILPYADEIDVNLLGNALPSFWTLKSKSMSFCLSLTGFTASNWSQALNFDLMLPRSNDSKIVDSLQKAMQKNWFMDFEQLAKVLVKKGCLSSAEELQSALQAACQQGWLMFDMAKRVYRYRPLVNVELDQKTLEFRGRQDRQAHDLIKRKDSVTLDKENEVYGVGVELTGTVVVDEDKRKYQPFMLISEEGSVNKVTCTCPFYRKHKLTEGPCAHLIALRIHYSLEQKRRMNDESTKNIIKVQTRTLSKRNDEQEMIYYITLDQHRIKKRWGLNGEKLRLQNIQFNSSDEARNNYFQQIDQLINKGYLDLSAGL
;
A
#
# COMPACT_ATOMS: atom_id res chain seq x y z
N MET A 1 19.62 0.28 -25.99
CA MET A 1 20.37 -0.83 -25.37
C MET A 1 19.57 -2.08 -25.66
N THR A 2 20.10 -2.95 -26.51
CA THR A 2 19.48 -4.18 -27.01
C THR A 2 19.26 -5.16 -25.85
N GLN A 3 18.02 -5.60 -25.67
CA GLN A 3 17.64 -6.59 -24.66
C GLN A 3 18.42 -7.88 -24.91
N THR A 4 19.30 -8.24 -23.98
CA THR A 4 20.17 -9.41 -24.12
C THR A 4 19.47 -10.63 -23.51
N VAL A 5 19.27 -11.66 -24.33
CA VAL A 5 18.79 -12.99 -23.94
C VAL A 5 19.78 -13.59 -22.93
N VAL A 6 19.34 -13.82 -21.69
CA VAL A 6 20.20 -14.41 -20.63
C VAL A 6 20.08 -15.94 -20.65
N ASN A 7 21.25 -16.58 -20.59
CA ASN A 7 21.52 -17.99 -20.88
C ASN A 7 21.13 -18.95 -19.73
N LYS A 8 20.75 -20.19 -20.11
CA LYS A 8 19.87 -21.15 -19.41
C LYS A 8 20.46 -21.93 -18.22
N LYS A 9 21.59 -21.55 -17.61
CA LYS A 9 22.42 -22.51 -16.83
C LYS A 9 22.75 -22.23 -15.36
N ALA A 10 22.05 -21.32 -14.67
CA ALA A 10 22.40 -20.96 -13.28
C ALA A 10 21.34 -21.24 -12.20
N ILE A 11 20.24 -21.93 -12.49
CA ILE A 11 19.10 -22.02 -11.53
C ILE A 11 19.03 -23.35 -10.77
N ASP A 12 19.71 -24.41 -11.22
CA ASP A 12 19.59 -25.73 -10.58
C ASP A 12 20.71 -25.96 -9.55
N SER A 13 20.55 -25.44 -8.33
CA SER A 13 21.22 -25.99 -7.15
C SER A 13 20.38 -25.81 -5.87
N GLU A 14 19.94 -26.94 -5.35
CA GLU A 14 19.39 -27.28 -4.03
C GLU A 14 19.23 -26.14 -2.98
N SER A 15 17.99 -25.68 -2.78
CA SER A 15 17.44 -25.32 -1.47
C SER A 15 15.91 -25.21 -1.56
N GLY A 16 15.18 -25.85 -0.64
CA GLY A 16 13.72 -25.94 -0.68
C GLY A 16 12.98 -24.59 -0.58
N LEU A 17 11.81 -24.54 -1.22
CA LEU A 17 10.85 -23.43 -1.31
C LEU A 17 11.48 -22.12 -1.82
N SER A 18 11.39 -21.88 -3.13
CA SER A 18 11.71 -20.57 -3.70
C SER A 18 10.66 -19.55 -3.27
N ASP A 19 11.04 -18.47 -2.58
CA ASP A 19 10.17 -17.33 -2.17
C ASP A 19 9.70 -16.45 -3.37
N SER A 20 9.67 -17.02 -4.58
CA SER A 20 9.31 -16.35 -5.82
C SER A 20 8.55 -17.29 -6.74
N MET A 21 7.51 -16.77 -7.37
CA MET A 21 6.75 -17.46 -8.40
C MET A 21 7.32 -17.09 -9.79
N PRO A 22 7.78 -18.08 -10.59
CA PRO A 22 8.15 -17.81 -11.97
C PRO A 22 6.89 -17.48 -12.77
N VAL A 23 6.88 -16.31 -13.39
CA VAL A 23 5.84 -15.83 -14.29
C VAL A 23 6.49 -15.64 -15.66
N THR A 24 6.03 -16.40 -16.64
CA THR A 24 6.43 -16.23 -18.04
C THR A 24 5.34 -15.44 -18.74
N LEU A 25 5.69 -14.24 -19.20
CA LEU A 25 4.84 -13.43 -20.06
C LEU A 25 5.31 -13.61 -21.49
N ASN A 26 4.38 -13.88 -22.40
CA ASN A 26 4.70 -14.18 -23.78
C ASN A 26 3.85 -13.30 -24.69
N TYR A 27 4.51 -12.43 -25.45
CA TYR A 27 3.85 -11.48 -26.35
C TYR A 27 4.10 -11.86 -27.80
N ASN A 28 3.09 -11.71 -28.67
CA ASN A 28 3.30 -11.86 -30.11
C ASN A 28 4.35 -10.86 -30.60
N ASN A 29 4.21 -9.58 -30.25
CA ASN A 29 5.19 -8.54 -30.56
C ASN A 29 5.37 -7.59 -29.37
N ALA A 30 6.29 -6.64 -29.49
CA ALA A 30 6.34 -5.50 -28.57
C ALA A 30 5.15 -4.56 -28.78
N SER A 31 4.70 -3.88 -27.73
CA SER A 31 3.74 -2.78 -27.86
C SER A 31 4.37 -1.64 -28.68
N GLN A 32 3.60 -1.07 -29.60
CA GLN A 32 4.12 -0.14 -30.60
C GLN A 32 3.17 1.03 -30.88
N MET A 33 3.71 2.07 -31.50
CA MET A 33 2.97 3.24 -31.96
C MET A 33 3.19 3.40 -33.45
N SER A 34 2.12 3.38 -34.24
CA SER A 34 2.16 3.75 -35.64
C SER A 34 1.72 5.20 -35.78
N VAL A 35 2.52 6.00 -36.50
CA VAL A 35 2.31 7.45 -36.62
C VAL A 35 2.31 7.82 -38.09
N THR A 36 1.29 8.57 -38.49
CA THR A 36 1.23 9.28 -39.77
C THR A 36 1.15 10.79 -39.51
N ASP A 37 1.07 11.60 -40.56
CA ASP A 37 0.90 13.04 -40.39
C ASP A 37 -0.44 13.36 -39.69
N GLU A 38 -1.49 12.61 -40.01
CA GLU A 38 -2.87 12.84 -39.56
C GLU A 38 -3.29 11.98 -38.35
N SER A 39 -2.64 10.83 -38.12
CA SER A 39 -3.06 9.87 -37.09
C SER A 39 -1.91 9.33 -36.25
N ALA A 40 -2.24 8.89 -35.02
CA ALA A 40 -1.37 8.09 -34.18
C ALA A 40 -2.18 6.94 -33.58
N GLN A 41 -1.76 5.70 -33.82
CA GLN A 41 -2.41 4.52 -33.26
C GLN A 41 -1.45 3.80 -32.32
N LEU A 42 -1.86 3.70 -31.06
CA LEU A 42 -1.19 2.93 -30.04
C LEU A 42 -1.71 1.50 -30.08
N GLN A 43 -0.82 0.54 -30.31
CA GLN A 43 -1.12 -0.89 -30.25
C GLN A 43 -0.45 -1.52 -29.03
N LEU A 44 -1.25 -2.04 -28.11
CA LEU A 44 -0.77 -2.75 -26.93
C LEU A 44 -0.76 -4.25 -27.20
N ALA A 45 0.41 -4.87 -27.00
CA ALA A 45 0.57 -6.31 -27.12
C ALA A 45 0.20 -6.99 -25.81
N CYS A 46 -0.73 -7.94 -25.88
CA CYS A 46 -1.22 -8.70 -24.72
C CYS A 46 -0.50 -10.05 -24.56
N ASP A 47 -0.44 -10.54 -23.33
CA ASP A 47 0.12 -11.86 -23.03
C ASP A 47 -0.74 -13.00 -23.62
N LYS A 48 -0.12 -13.91 -24.37
CA LYS A 48 -0.76 -15.04 -25.07
C LYS A 48 -1.41 -16.04 -24.12
N HIS A 49 -0.93 -16.10 -22.88
CA HIS A 49 -1.46 -17.03 -21.90
C HIS A 49 -2.72 -16.52 -21.21
N ARG A 50 -3.25 -15.33 -21.56
CA ARG A 50 -4.41 -14.71 -20.92
C ARG A 50 -5.70 -14.86 -21.71
N ALA A 51 -6.80 -14.39 -21.13
CA ALA A 51 -8.08 -14.28 -21.82
C ALA A 51 -7.93 -13.42 -23.08
N ASN A 52 -8.69 -13.75 -24.13
CA ASN A 52 -8.73 -12.97 -25.35
C ASN A 52 -9.37 -11.59 -25.06
N ILE A 53 -8.68 -10.51 -25.38
CA ILE A 53 -9.13 -9.12 -25.17
C ILE A 53 -8.91 -8.35 -26.45
N GLU A 54 -9.98 -7.69 -26.88
CA GLU A 54 -10.03 -6.91 -28.10
C GLU A 54 -10.72 -5.58 -27.80
N LEU A 55 -10.04 -4.50 -28.16
CA LEU A 55 -10.57 -3.14 -28.16
C LEU A 55 -9.92 -2.39 -29.29
N GLU A 56 -10.72 -1.75 -30.14
CA GLU A 56 -10.23 -0.72 -31.05
C GLU A 56 -11.12 0.51 -30.93
N ALA A 57 -10.55 1.61 -30.45
CA ALA A 57 -11.31 2.84 -30.20
C ALA A 57 -10.48 4.10 -30.42
N GLU A 58 -11.14 5.19 -30.78
CA GLU A 58 -10.54 6.53 -30.78
C GLU A 58 -10.54 7.14 -29.38
N ILE A 59 -9.46 7.83 -29.02
CA ILE A 59 -9.25 8.48 -27.74
C ILE A 59 -9.68 9.94 -27.86
N CYS A 60 -10.76 10.32 -27.18
CA CYS A 60 -11.28 11.70 -27.23
C CYS A 60 -10.33 12.74 -26.61
N ASP A 61 -9.61 12.39 -25.53
CA ASP A 61 -8.60 13.26 -24.92
C ASP A 61 -7.20 12.60 -24.94
N PRO A 62 -6.43 12.77 -26.03
CA PRO A 62 -5.15 12.11 -26.19
C PRO A 62 -4.05 12.63 -25.26
N LEU A 63 -4.12 13.90 -24.83
CA LEU A 63 -3.08 14.48 -23.97
C LEU A 63 -3.25 14.00 -22.52
N LEU A 64 -4.50 13.97 -22.03
CA LEU A 64 -4.85 13.37 -20.76
C LEU A 64 -4.46 11.89 -20.73
N PHE A 65 -4.82 11.12 -21.77
CA PHE A 65 -4.43 9.71 -21.86
C PHE A 65 -2.91 9.53 -21.78
N ARG A 66 -2.17 10.30 -22.57
CA ARG A 66 -0.70 10.28 -22.59
C ARG A 66 -0.11 10.53 -21.21
N ASP A 67 -0.54 11.59 -20.54
CA ASP A 67 0.03 12.01 -19.26
C ASP A 67 -0.32 11.03 -18.12
N CYS A 68 -1.48 10.38 -18.19
CA CYS A 68 -1.88 9.33 -17.26
C CYS A 68 -1.13 8.02 -17.47
N MET A 69 -0.92 7.61 -18.72
CA MET A 69 -0.06 6.45 -19.03
C MET A 69 1.39 6.69 -18.57
N ARG A 70 1.89 7.93 -18.67
CA ARG A 70 3.19 8.32 -18.09
C ARG A 70 3.18 8.27 -16.57
N GLY A 71 2.11 8.71 -15.92
CA GLY A 71 1.94 8.58 -14.48
C GLY A 71 1.98 7.13 -14.01
N LEU A 72 1.35 6.19 -14.75
CA LEU A 72 1.49 4.75 -14.48
C LEU A 72 2.94 4.28 -14.60
N PHE A 73 3.67 4.78 -15.61
CA PHE A 73 5.10 4.48 -15.76
C PHE A 73 5.93 4.98 -14.58
N ASP A 74 5.69 6.21 -14.13
CA ASP A 74 6.36 6.77 -12.95
C ASP A 74 6.10 5.91 -11.70
N VAL A 75 4.90 5.34 -11.56
CA VAL A 75 4.55 4.44 -10.45
C VAL A 75 5.26 3.09 -10.57
N VAL A 76 5.18 2.41 -11.71
CA VAL A 76 5.73 1.05 -11.86
C VAL A 76 7.27 1.05 -11.80
N SER A 77 7.90 2.13 -12.27
CA SER A 77 9.35 2.34 -12.21
C SER A 77 9.85 2.87 -10.87
N SER A 78 8.94 3.21 -9.94
CA SER A 78 9.30 3.76 -8.63
C SER A 78 9.85 2.71 -7.67
N ASP A 79 11.13 2.38 -7.82
CA ASP A 79 11.88 1.62 -6.83
C ASP A 79 12.78 2.56 -6.01
N TYR A 80 12.25 3.10 -4.92
CA TYR A 80 13.03 3.97 -4.03
C TYR A 80 13.84 3.20 -2.98
N ARG A 81 13.76 1.87 -2.98
CA ARG A 81 14.28 1.02 -1.89
C ARG A 81 15.06 -0.19 -2.39
N TYR A 82 15.54 -0.17 -3.63
CA TYR A 82 16.26 -1.28 -4.21
C TYR A 82 17.35 -1.83 -3.29
N VAL A 83 17.23 -3.12 -3.00
CA VAL A 83 18.22 -3.94 -2.31
C VAL A 83 18.29 -5.28 -3.05
N PRO A 84 19.48 -5.74 -3.47
CA PRO A 84 19.60 -7.04 -4.12
C PRO A 84 19.13 -8.16 -3.20
N LYS A 85 18.33 -9.08 -3.73
CA LYS A 85 17.83 -10.25 -2.98
C LYS A 85 18.86 -11.37 -2.92
N ASP A 86 19.66 -11.53 -3.98
CA ASP A 86 20.76 -12.51 -3.98
C ASP A 86 21.83 -12.14 -2.95
N ARG A 87 22.33 -13.12 -2.21
CA ARG A 87 23.26 -12.90 -1.09
C ARG A 87 24.64 -12.43 -1.57
N ALA A 88 25.11 -12.92 -2.71
CA ALA A 88 26.40 -12.50 -3.27
C ALA A 88 26.30 -11.06 -3.79
N ALA A 89 25.25 -10.75 -4.55
CA ALA A 89 24.93 -9.39 -5.00
C ALA A 89 24.73 -8.44 -3.82
N TYR A 90 24.06 -8.87 -2.74
CA TYR A 90 23.86 -8.06 -1.54
C TYR A 90 25.17 -7.71 -0.83
N ASN A 91 26.10 -8.65 -0.72
CA ASN A 91 27.42 -8.40 -0.13
C ASN A 91 28.23 -7.42 -1.00
N ALA A 92 28.22 -7.61 -2.32
CA ALA A 92 28.86 -6.68 -3.26
C ALA A 92 28.22 -5.28 -3.18
N TYR A 93 26.90 -5.19 -3.02
CA TYR A 93 26.18 -3.94 -2.81
C TYR A 93 26.57 -3.23 -1.50
N ARG A 94 26.79 -3.98 -0.41
CA ARG A 94 27.29 -3.38 0.85
C ARG A 94 28.70 -2.80 0.68
N GLN A 95 29.58 -3.51 -0.02
CA GLN A 95 30.93 -3.04 -0.31
C GLN A 95 30.90 -1.78 -1.19
N LEU A 96 30.06 -1.76 -2.22
CA LEU A 96 29.82 -0.57 -3.04
C LEU A 96 29.34 0.60 -2.18
N LYS A 97 28.34 0.41 -1.33
CA LYS A 97 27.82 1.48 -0.44
C LYS A 97 28.90 2.07 0.45
N GLN A 98 29.84 1.26 0.92
CA GLN A 98 30.97 1.75 1.70
C GLN A 98 31.96 2.55 0.84
N SER A 99 32.27 2.07 -0.37
CA SER A 99 33.26 2.70 -1.26
C SER A 99 32.80 4.02 -1.89
N ILE A 100 31.48 4.20 -2.08
CA ILE A 100 30.92 5.44 -2.65
C ILE A 100 30.56 6.49 -1.59
N ARG A 101 30.62 6.17 -0.29
CA ARG A 101 30.16 7.04 0.80
C ARG A 101 30.86 8.39 0.88
N SER A 102 32.12 8.44 0.48
CA SER A 102 32.95 9.66 0.45
C SER A 102 33.00 10.34 -0.93
N LYS A 103 32.34 9.79 -1.95
CA LYS A 103 32.36 10.32 -3.32
C LYS A 103 31.32 11.42 -3.50
N SER A 104 31.51 12.23 -4.54
CA SER A 104 30.49 13.19 -4.98
C SER A 104 29.20 12.48 -5.37
N ALA A 105 28.05 13.17 -5.29
CA ALA A 105 26.75 12.58 -5.63
C ALA A 105 26.73 12.00 -7.05
N TRP A 106 27.29 12.71 -8.03
CA TRP A 106 27.40 12.26 -9.41
C TRP A 106 28.24 10.99 -9.56
N THR A 107 29.45 10.98 -8.98
CA THR A 107 30.35 9.82 -9.07
C THR A 107 29.78 8.61 -8.32
N ALA A 108 29.11 8.83 -7.20
CA ALA A 108 28.41 7.78 -6.46
C ALA A 108 27.25 7.20 -7.28
N GLN A 109 26.48 8.05 -7.97
CA GLN A 109 25.39 7.65 -8.85
C GLN A 109 25.89 6.83 -10.04
N GLN A 110 26.93 7.30 -10.73
CA GLN A 110 27.52 6.56 -11.86
C GLN A 110 28.04 5.19 -11.42
N ALA A 111 28.83 5.13 -10.33
CA ALA A 111 29.33 3.87 -9.78
C ALA A 111 28.20 2.93 -9.35
N TYR A 112 27.07 3.46 -8.87
CA TYR A 112 25.90 2.68 -8.52
C TYR A 112 25.25 2.03 -9.75
N TYR A 113 25.00 2.78 -10.81
CA TYR A 113 24.38 2.23 -12.03
C TYR A 113 25.31 1.27 -12.79
N GLU A 114 26.62 1.57 -12.82
CA GLU A 114 27.63 0.64 -13.36
C GLU A 114 27.66 -0.69 -12.59
N TRP A 115 27.57 -0.62 -11.25
CA TRP A 115 27.48 -1.81 -10.42
C TRP A 115 26.18 -2.58 -10.68
N LEU A 116 25.04 -1.87 -10.73
CA LEU A 116 23.72 -2.48 -10.93
C LEU A 116 23.66 -3.23 -12.25
N SER A 117 24.14 -2.62 -13.35
CA SER A 117 24.18 -3.26 -14.66
C SER A 117 25.06 -4.53 -14.71
N LYS A 118 26.07 -4.65 -13.84
CA LYS A 118 26.98 -5.80 -13.81
C LYS A 118 26.52 -6.91 -12.86
N ASN A 119 25.87 -6.54 -11.75
CA ASN A 119 25.59 -7.46 -10.64
C ASN A 119 24.11 -7.84 -10.55
N ASP A 120 23.20 -6.99 -11.02
CA ASP A 120 21.76 -7.30 -11.10
C ASP A 120 21.11 -6.59 -12.29
N PRO A 121 21.32 -7.09 -13.53
CA PRO A 121 20.69 -6.54 -14.72
C PRO A 121 19.15 -6.57 -14.67
N LEU A 122 18.57 -7.52 -13.93
CA LEU A 122 17.11 -7.67 -13.79
C LEU A 122 16.49 -6.57 -12.93
N ALA A 123 17.29 -5.81 -12.17
CA ALA A 123 16.82 -4.65 -11.43
C ALA A 123 16.15 -3.59 -12.34
N TYR A 124 16.50 -3.53 -13.63
CA TYR A 124 15.87 -2.64 -14.61
C TYR A 124 14.54 -3.16 -15.15
N LEU A 125 14.26 -4.46 -15.02
CA LEU A 125 13.09 -5.10 -15.64
C LEU A 125 11.81 -4.77 -14.89
N ILE A 126 10.98 -3.91 -15.47
CA ILE A 126 9.68 -3.50 -14.90
C ILE A 126 8.70 -4.70 -14.96
N LEU A 127 7.82 -4.80 -13.96
CA LEU A 127 6.72 -5.74 -14.00
C LEU A 127 5.62 -5.16 -14.89
N ASP A 128 5.30 -5.86 -15.97
CA ASP A 128 4.38 -5.36 -16.98
C ASP A 128 2.99 -5.06 -16.38
N PRO A 129 2.40 -3.89 -16.66
CA PRO A 129 1.06 -3.50 -16.24
C PRO A 129 0.00 -4.50 -16.68
N ILE A 130 -1.13 -4.46 -16.01
CA ILE A 130 -2.33 -5.19 -16.39
C ILE A 130 -3.28 -4.22 -17.07
N VAL A 131 -3.83 -4.62 -18.22
CA VAL A 131 -4.96 -3.96 -18.85
C VAL A 131 -6.21 -4.82 -18.67
N THR A 132 -7.33 -4.16 -18.38
CA THR A 132 -8.64 -4.80 -18.29
C THR A 132 -9.60 -4.04 -19.18
N ASN A 133 -10.12 -4.70 -20.22
CA ASN A 133 -11.25 -4.19 -20.97
C ASN A 133 -12.52 -4.69 -20.28
N HIS A 134 -13.27 -3.77 -19.67
CA HIS A 134 -14.48 -4.06 -18.90
C HIS A 134 -15.69 -3.45 -19.62
N PRO A 135 -16.94 -3.93 -19.44
CA PRO A 135 -18.09 -3.41 -20.17
C PRO A 135 -18.39 -1.90 -20.05
N ASP A 136 -17.96 -1.21 -18.99
CA ASP A 136 -18.16 0.24 -18.84
C ASP A 136 -16.88 1.08 -19.02
N LYS A 137 -15.69 0.45 -19.04
CA LYS A 137 -14.41 1.16 -19.06
C LYS A 137 -13.22 0.29 -19.45
N VAL A 138 -12.12 0.93 -19.82
CA VAL A 138 -10.80 0.32 -19.90
C VAL A 138 -10.00 0.71 -18.67
N LEU A 139 -9.40 -0.27 -17.98
CA LEU A 139 -8.57 -0.05 -16.79
C LEU A 139 -7.13 -0.49 -17.05
N PHE A 140 -6.20 0.23 -16.45
CA PHE A 140 -4.78 -0.09 -16.38
C PHE A 140 -4.35 -0.12 -14.92
N GLU A 141 -3.64 -1.16 -14.53
CA GLU A 141 -3.15 -1.36 -13.16
C GLU A 141 -1.64 -1.57 -13.13
N VAL A 142 -0.97 -0.91 -12.19
CA VAL A 142 0.46 -1.08 -11.93
C VAL A 142 0.76 -1.17 -10.45
N PHE A 143 1.84 -1.86 -10.10
CA PHE A 143 2.35 -1.90 -8.74
C PHE A 143 3.87 -1.80 -8.74
N SER A 144 4.39 -0.89 -7.93
CA SER A 144 5.82 -0.62 -7.81
C SER A 144 6.58 -1.86 -7.33
N LYS A 145 7.81 -2.06 -7.80
CA LYS A 145 8.66 -3.19 -7.36
C LYS A 145 8.91 -3.19 -5.85
N ASP A 146 8.96 -2.02 -5.23
CA ASP A 146 9.20 -1.88 -3.80
C ASP A 146 7.95 -2.01 -2.92
N GLU A 147 6.83 -2.46 -3.51
CA GLU A 147 5.54 -2.71 -2.88
C GLU A 147 4.92 -1.46 -2.20
N GLY A 148 5.44 -0.27 -2.50
CA GLY A 148 5.06 0.98 -1.84
C GLY A 148 3.94 1.77 -2.52
N SER A 149 3.68 1.51 -3.80
CA SER A 149 2.72 2.26 -4.61
C SER A 149 1.99 1.37 -5.60
N TYR A 150 0.67 1.42 -5.56
CA TYR A 150 -0.22 0.85 -6.58
C TYR A 150 -0.92 2.00 -7.30
N ALA A 151 -1.19 1.86 -8.59
CA ALA A 151 -2.03 2.83 -9.28
C ALA A 151 -3.01 2.15 -10.22
N THR A 152 -4.20 2.75 -10.31
CA THR A 152 -5.16 2.49 -11.38
C THR A 152 -5.38 3.73 -12.21
N PHE A 153 -5.49 3.54 -13.51
CA PHE A 153 -5.99 4.53 -14.45
C PHE A 153 -7.16 3.89 -15.21
N SER A 154 -8.29 4.59 -15.31
CA SER A 154 -9.38 4.11 -16.15
C SER A 154 -9.98 5.19 -17.03
N LEU A 155 -10.37 4.79 -18.23
CA LEU A 155 -11.17 5.55 -19.18
C LEU A 155 -12.55 4.93 -19.29
N ASP A 156 -13.60 5.71 -19.07
CA ASP A 156 -14.96 5.23 -19.32
C ASP A 156 -15.19 5.08 -20.84
N HIS A 157 -15.98 4.07 -21.27
CA HIS A 157 -16.23 3.85 -22.70
C HIS A 157 -16.98 5.00 -23.36
N ASP A 158 -17.69 5.84 -22.59
CA ASP A 158 -18.35 7.05 -23.08
C ASP A 158 -17.38 8.05 -23.75
N VAL A 159 -16.07 7.94 -23.48
CA VAL A 159 -15.03 8.76 -24.11
C VAL A 159 -14.13 7.99 -25.07
N LEU A 160 -14.53 6.76 -25.40
CA LEU A 160 -13.88 5.92 -26.39
C LEU A 160 -14.84 5.73 -27.57
N GLN A 161 -14.45 6.21 -28.75
CA GLN A 161 -15.28 5.98 -29.95
C GLN A 161 -14.91 4.61 -30.52
N HIS A 162 -15.69 3.60 -30.15
CA HIS A 162 -15.46 2.21 -30.58
C HIS A 162 -15.55 2.09 -32.10
N LYS A 163 -14.55 1.43 -32.68
CA LYS A 163 -14.50 1.10 -34.11
C LYS A 163 -14.99 -0.31 -34.40
N THR A 164 -14.88 -1.21 -33.43
CA THR A 164 -15.26 -2.63 -33.56
C THR A 164 -15.98 -3.11 -32.31
N GLU A 165 -16.66 -4.26 -32.42
CA GLU A 165 -17.07 -5.02 -31.23
C GLU A 165 -15.85 -5.33 -30.36
N SER A 166 -16.05 -5.30 -29.05
CA SER A 166 -14.99 -5.45 -28.06
C SER A 166 -15.19 -6.73 -27.26
N SER A 167 -14.08 -7.40 -26.92
CA SER A 167 -14.10 -8.54 -26.00
C SER A 167 -13.53 -8.13 -24.65
N TYR A 168 -14.16 -8.64 -23.58
CA TYR A 168 -13.88 -8.24 -22.21
C TYR A 168 -12.99 -9.26 -21.50
N GLY A 169 -12.01 -8.77 -20.74
CA GLY A 169 -11.05 -9.62 -20.06
C GLY A 169 -9.92 -8.83 -19.43
N SER A 170 -8.90 -9.52 -18.90
CA SER A 170 -7.71 -8.90 -18.31
C SER A 170 -6.43 -9.60 -18.76
N SER A 171 -5.42 -8.83 -19.16
CA SER A 171 -4.14 -9.34 -19.65
C SER A 171 -3.00 -8.41 -19.26
N ASN A 172 -1.77 -8.92 -19.24
CA ASN A 172 -0.59 -8.08 -19.11
C ASN A 172 -0.27 -7.42 -20.46
N ILE A 173 0.27 -6.20 -20.44
CA ILE A 173 0.71 -5.48 -21.65
C ILE A 173 2.22 -5.30 -21.66
N ASP A 174 2.88 -5.48 -22.81
CA ASP A 174 4.30 -5.14 -22.92
C ASP A 174 4.49 -3.63 -22.67
N PHE A 175 5.20 -3.29 -21.59
CA PHE A 175 5.41 -1.89 -21.19
C PHE A 175 6.90 -1.55 -21.18
N SER A 176 7.43 -1.40 -22.38
CA SER A 176 8.84 -1.12 -22.63
C SER A 176 9.19 0.37 -22.54
N GLU A 177 10.47 0.69 -22.31
CA GLU A 177 10.95 2.08 -22.36
C GLU A 177 10.76 2.69 -23.77
N SER A 178 10.81 1.86 -24.83
CA SER A 178 10.46 2.27 -26.19
C SER A 178 9.00 2.72 -26.30
N LEU A 179 8.07 1.96 -25.71
CA LEU A 179 6.66 2.36 -25.66
C LEU A 179 6.49 3.70 -24.94
N LEU A 180 7.21 3.91 -23.84
CA LEU A 180 7.14 5.17 -23.09
C LEU A 180 7.52 6.38 -23.95
N LYS A 181 8.59 6.27 -24.73
CA LYS A 181 9.03 7.32 -25.67
C LYS A 181 8.01 7.55 -26.77
N SER A 182 7.36 6.49 -27.24
CA SER A 182 6.31 6.59 -28.25
C SER A 182 5.07 7.38 -27.81
N PHE A 183 4.81 7.53 -26.49
CA PHE A 183 3.75 8.42 -26.01
C PHE A 183 3.96 9.89 -26.40
N ASP A 184 5.20 10.31 -26.71
CA ASP A 184 5.47 11.64 -27.28
C ASP A 184 4.85 11.84 -28.66
N ALA A 185 4.31 10.82 -29.32
CA ALA A 185 3.63 10.95 -30.60
C ALA A 185 2.18 11.47 -30.48
N PHE A 186 1.55 11.35 -29.30
CA PHE A 186 0.18 11.83 -29.07
C PHE A 186 0.12 13.35 -29.22
N ARG A 187 -0.78 13.83 -30.08
CA ARG A 187 -1.01 15.26 -30.37
C ARG A 187 -2.49 15.53 -30.45
N SER A 188 -2.93 16.67 -29.91
CA SER A 188 -4.34 17.07 -29.91
C SER A 188 -4.93 17.27 -31.31
N TYR A 189 -4.11 17.61 -32.31
CA TYR A 189 -4.56 17.82 -33.69
C TYR A 189 -4.59 16.54 -34.55
N ARG A 190 -4.08 15.41 -34.05
CA ARG A 190 -4.11 14.11 -34.76
C ARG A 190 -5.32 13.30 -34.35
N HIS A 191 -5.73 12.36 -35.19
CA HIS A 191 -6.66 11.29 -34.79
C HIS A 191 -5.89 10.24 -34.01
N ASN A 192 -6.26 10.03 -32.75
CA ASN A 192 -5.51 9.18 -31.84
C ASN A 192 -6.34 7.96 -31.48
N SER A 193 -5.87 6.75 -31.77
CA SER A 193 -6.59 5.52 -31.43
C SER A 193 -5.78 4.57 -30.56
N LEU A 194 -6.51 3.78 -29.78
CA LEU A 194 -6.01 2.69 -28.96
C LEU A 194 -6.49 1.37 -29.56
N LYS A 195 -5.55 0.45 -29.78
CA LYS A 195 -5.82 -0.95 -30.12
C LYS A 195 -5.23 -1.86 -29.06
N ILE A 196 -6.06 -2.70 -28.46
CA ILE A 196 -5.68 -3.79 -27.56
C ILE A 196 -6.06 -5.07 -28.28
N ASP A 197 -5.09 -5.97 -28.47
CA ASP A 197 -5.31 -7.18 -29.25
C ASP A 197 -4.39 -8.30 -28.75
N SER A 198 -4.99 -9.41 -28.33
CA SER A 198 -4.30 -10.65 -27.95
C SER A 198 -4.00 -11.58 -29.12
N GLN A 199 -4.62 -11.39 -30.28
CA GLN A 199 -4.39 -12.15 -31.51
C GLN A 199 -3.73 -11.28 -32.58
N GLN A 200 -2.66 -10.57 -32.22
CA GLN A 200 -1.86 -9.90 -33.24
C GLN A 200 -1.38 -10.94 -34.27
N LEU A 201 -1.93 -10.88 -35.49
CA LEU A 201 -1.40 -11.59 -36.65
C LEU A 201 0.07 -11.18 -36.79
N GLU A 202 0.96 -12.16 -37.02
CA GLU A 202 2.39 -11.92 -37.28
C GLU A 202 2.53 -10.83 -38.33
N VAL A 203 2.91 -9.62 -37.91
CA VAL A 203 3.23 -8.56 -38.84
C VAL A 203 4.54 -9.01 -39.48
N THR A 204 4.48 -9.38 -40.75
CA THR A 204 5.64 -9.78 -41.55
C THR A 204 6.51 -8.54 -41.74
N ILE A 205 7.36 -8.25 -40.75
CA ILE A 205 8.50 -7.35 -40.90
C ILE A 205 9.70 -8.28 -41.07
N GLU A 206 10.28 -8.28 -42.27
CA GLU A 206 11.23 -9.28 -42.78
C GLU A 206 12.56 -9.45 -42.00
N ASP A 207 12.73 -8.93 -40.77
CA ASP A 207 14.08 -8.97 -40.16
C ASP A 207 14.21 -9.00 -38.62
N HIS A 208 13.19 -9.38 -37.85
CA HIS A 208 13.40 -9.69 -36.42
C HIS A 208 12.48 -10.81 -35.90
N ASP A 209 13.08 -11.83 -35.25
CA ASP A 209 12.41 -12.97 -34.61
C ASP A 209 11.21 -12.52 -33.74
N ALA A 210 10.00 -12.82 -34.22
CA ALA A 210 8.73 -12.18 -33.88
C ALA A 210 8.01 -12.78 -32.65
N VAL A 211 8.72 -13.03 -31.54
CA VAL A 211 8.09 -13.37 -30.24
C VAL A 211 8.90 -12.78 -29.10
N LEU A 212 8.26 -11.93 -28.28
CA LEU A 212 8.88 -11.35 -27.08
C LEU A 212 8.51 -12.19 -25.85
N GLU A 213 9.43 -13.04 -25.40
CA GLU A 213 9.30 -13.81 -24.16
C GLU A 213 9.98 -13.09 -22.99
N LYS A 214 9.23 -12.77 -21.93
CA LYS A 214 9.76 -12.23 -20.68
C LYS A 214 9.58 -13.22 -19.54
N LYS A 215 10.69 -13.67 -18.96
CA LYS A 215 10.71 -14.52 -17.76
C LYS A 215 10.92 -13.65 -16.53
N LEU A 216 9.89 -13.50 -15.72
CA LEU A 216 9.88 -12.70 -14.51
C LEU A 216 9.81 -13.63 -13.30
N ASN A 217 10.70 -13.45 -12.34
CA ASN A 217 10.56 -14.08 -11.03
C ASN A 217 9.84 -13.09 -10.11
N VAL A 218 8.51 -13.22 -10.01
CA VAL A 218 7.69 -12.35 -9.19
C VAL A 218 7.77 -12.83 -7.74
N PRO A 219 8.23 -12.01 -6.79
CA PRO A 219 8.27 -12.39 -5.38
C PRO A 219 6.86 -12.70 -4.85
N GLU A 220 6.70 -13.75 -4.05
CA GLU A 220 5.40 -14.04 -3.42
C GLU A 220 4.92 -12.89 -2.54
N SER A 221 5.84 -12.18 -1.89
CA SER A 221 5.56 -10.95 -1.12
C SER A 221 4.91 -9.87 -1.97
N TRP A 222 5.38 -9.71 -3.22
CA TRP A 222 4.88 -8.70 -4.14
C TRP A 222 3.47 -9.07 -4.62
N LEU A 223 3.27 -10.33 -5.01
CA LEU A 223 1.96 -10.82 -5.46
C LEU A 223 0.93 -10.70 -4.33
N ARG A 224 1.29 -11.13 -3.11
CA ARG A 224 0.45 -10.95 -1.92
C ARG A 224 0.09 -9.48 -1.70
N ALA A 225 1.09 -8.59 -1.69
CA ALA A 225 0.86 -7.16 -1.46
C ALA A 225 -0.03 -6.53 -2.55
N PHE A 226 0.17 -6.91 -3.82
CA PHE A 226 -0.65 -6.46 -4.94
C PHE A 226 -2.14 -6.77 -4.74
N LEU A 227 -2.43 -7.99 -4.32
CA LEU A 227 -3.79 -8.48 -4.08
C LEU A 227 -4.40 -7.88 -2.81
N GLN A 228 -3.57 -7.69 -1.79
CA GLN A 228 -3.95 -7.10 -0.50
C GLN A 228 -4.37 -5.63 -0.60
N VAL A 229 -3.77 -4.85 -1.51
CA VAL A 229 -4.18 -3.45 -1.74
C VAL A 229 -5.64 -3.36 -2.15
N GLN A 230 -6.13 -4.30 -2.96
CA GLN A 230 -7.53 -4.34 -3.39
C GLN A 230 -8.48 -4.57 -2.21
N THR A 231 -8.10 -5.48 -1.33
CA THR A 231 -8.85 -5.72 -0.11
C THR A 231 -8.83 -4.51 0.82
N ALA A 232 -7.70 -3.83 0.94
CA ALA A 232 -7.58 -2.62 1.76
C ALA A 232 -8.50 -1.51 1.25
N ALA A 233 -8.57 -1.33 -0.07
CA ALA A 233 -9.39 -0.32 -0.73
C ALA A 233 -10.88 -0.41 -0.35
N ALA A 234 -11.39 -1.61 -0.12
CA ALA A 234 -12.77 -1.85 0.26
C ALA A 234 -13.08 -1.66 1.76
N MET A 235 -12.07 -1.44 2.60
CA MET A 235 -12.27 -1.28 4.05
C MET A 235 -12.86 0.10 4.40
N PRO A 236 -13.57 0.22 5.55
CA PRO A 236 -14.00 1.51 6.06
C PRO A 236 -12.83 2.48 6.20
N CYS A 237 -12.98 3.69 5.66
CA CYS A 237 -11.97 4.74 5.66
C CYS A 237 -12.57 6.07 6.09
N LYS A 238 -11.70 6.99 6.51
CA LYS A 238 -12.00 8.42 6.57
C LYS A 238 -11.74 9.02 5.20
N GLU A 239 -12.63 9.88 4.72
CA GLU A 239 -12.50 10.48 3.40
C GLU A 239 -12.71 11.99 3.47
N PHE A 240 -12.02 12.71 2.59
CA PHE A 240 -12.21 14.13 2.38
C PHE A 240 -11.83 14.48 0.93
N LYS A 241 -12.34 15.62 0.46
CA LYS A 241 -12.05 16.13 -0.88
C LYS A 241 -11.05 17.27 -0.84
N MET A 242 -10.31 17.39 -1.93
CA MET A 242 -9.27 18.39 -2.11
C MET A 242 -9.33 18.98 -3.53
N ALA A 243 -9.04 20.28 -3.66
CA ALA A 243 -8.93 20.92 -4.95
C ALA A 243 -7.54 20.64 -5.56
N ALA A 244 -7.45 20.62 -6.89
CA ALA A 244 -6.18 20.39 -7.58
C ALA A 244 -5.09 21.39 -7.17
N ILE A 245 -5.47 22.65 -6.88
CA ILE A 245 -4.53 23.69 -6.45
C ILE A 245 -3.90 23.41 -5.07
N ASP A 246 -4.62 22.75 -4.16
CA ASP A 246 -4.11 22.43 -2.83
C ASP A 246 -2.99 21.38 -2.95
N LEU A 247 -3.22 20.33 -3.75
CA LEU A 247 -2.19 19.33 -4.04
C LEU A 247 -1.01 19.96 -4.79
N TYR A 248 -1.26 20.87 -5.74
CA TYR A 248 -0.20 21.60 -6.43
C TYR A 248 0.70 22.34 -5.43
N ASN A 249 0.12 23.06 -4.47
CA ASN A 249 0.86 23.81 -3.46
C ASN A 249 1.73 22.88 -2.58
N ILE A 250 1.18 21.72 -2.19
CA ILE A 250 1.91 20.67 -1.47
C ILE A 250 3.09 20.17 -2.32
N LEU A 251 2.88 19.78 -3.57
CA LEU A 251 3.92 19.26 -4.46
C LEU A 251 5.01 20.32 -4.73
N ARG A 252 4.61 21.58 -4.91
CA ARG A 252 5.52 22.72 -5.07
C ARG A 252 6.39 22.90 -3.83
N PHE A 253 5.79 22.91 -2.64
CA PHE A 253 6.54 23.03 -1.38
C PHE A 253 7.55 21.89 -1.23
N LEU A 254 7.12 20.65 -1.49
CA LEU A 254 8.00 19.49 -1.48
C LEU A 254 9.16 19.67 -2.45
N ARG A 255 8.92 20.11 -3.68
CA ARG A 255 9.99 20.34 -4.67
C ARG A 255 11.04 21.35 -4.20
N MET A 256 10.63 22.38 -3.46
CA MET A 256 11.52 23.45 -2.97
C MET A 256 12.29 23.10 -1.69
N HIS A 257 11.86 22.07 -0.94
CA HIS A 257 12.46 21.74 0.37
C HIS A 257 12.99 20.31 0.39
N ALA A 258 14.28 20.11 0.63
CA ALA A 258 14.87 18.76 0.75
C ALA A 258 14.55 18.09 2.10
N ASP A 259 14.43 16.76 2.11
CA ASP A 259 14.15 16.01 3.35
C ASP A 259 15.28 16.13 4.38
N LYS A 260 14.92 16.36 5.65
CA LYS A 260 15.86 16.46 6.76
C LYS A 260 16.17 15.08 7.34
N LYS A 261 17.45 14.68 7.34
CA LYS A 261 17.89 13.38 7.87
C LYS A 261 17.57 13.24 9.36
N GLY A 262 17.05 12.07 9.77
CA GLY A 262 16.75 11.76 11.17
C GLY A 262 15.47 12.43 11.72
N LYS A 263 14.70 13.13 10.88
CA LYS A 263 13.41 13.71 11.24
C LYS A 263 12.25 12.93 10.60
N ARG A 264 11.05 13.08 11.15
CA ARG A 264 9.81 12.50 10.59
C ARG A 264 9.56 13.06 9.19
N ARG A 265 9.17 12.20 8.26
CA ARG A 265 8.91 12.51 6.84
C ARG A 265 7.47 12.13 6.44
N GLY A 266 6.57 12.24 7.40
CA GLY A 266 5.15 11.96 7.23
C GLY A 266 4.40 13.18 6.72
N MET A 267 3.11 12.95 6.52
CA MET A 267 2.09 13.97 6.32
C MET A 267 1.01 13.72 7.36
N ARG A 268 0.73 14.72 8.21
CA ARG A 268 -0.34 14.67 9.20
C ARG A 268 -1.59 15.29 8.60
N ILE A 269 -2.71 14.59 8.65
CA ILE A 269 -3.98 15.05 8.12
C ILE A 269 -4.92 15.23 9.30
N GLU A 270 -5.32 16.47 9.55
CA GLU A 270 -6.29 16.84 10.58
C GLU A 270 -7.67 16.96 9.94
N LEU A 271 -8.62 16.16 10.43
CA LEU A 271 -10.00 16.13 9.99
C LEU A 271 -10.88 16.52 11.19
N ILE A 272 -11.46 17.72 11.15
CA ILE A 272 -12.36 18.22 12.20
C ILE A 272 -13.75 18.43 11.59
N PRO A 273 -14.83 17.89 12.19
CA PRO A 273 -16.18 18.05 11.67
C PRO A 273 -16.52 19.53 11.43
N ASN A 274 -17.05 19.85 10.25
CA ASN A 274 -17.42 21.20 9.83
C ASN A 274 -16.26 22.22 9.67
N GLU A 275 -15.01 21.77 9.69
CA GLU A 275 -13.84 22.58 9.31
C GLU A 275 -13.22 22.06 8.01
N TYR A 276 -12.41 22.88 7.35
CA TYR A 276 -11.63 22.45 6.19
C TYR A 276 -10.51 21.47 6.62
N PRO A 277 -10.32 20.35 5.91
CA PRO A 277 -9.20 19.44 6.16
C PRO A 277 -7.86 20.16 6.10
N ARG A 278 -6.95 19.85 7.02
CA ARG A 278 -5.60 20.43 7.04
C ARG A 278 -4.55 19.35 6.85
N ILE A 279 -3.55 19.65 6.03
CA ILE A 279 -2.42 18.78 5.73
C ILE A 279 -1.13 19.43 6.22
N ILE A 280 -0.44 18.76 7.13
CA ILE A 280 0.78 19.23 7.77
C ILE A 280 1.96 18.41 7.26
N LEU A 281 2.93 19.08 6.63
CA LEU A 281 4.13 18.44 6.09
C LEU A 281 5.24 18.37 7.14
N GLU A 282 5.51 17.15 7.62
CA GLU A 282 6.61 16.91 8.57
C GLU A 282 7.96 16.81 7.83
N PRO A 283 9.05 17.38 8.38
CA PRO A 283 9.18 17.94 9.73
C PRO A 283 9.13 19.48 9.77
N TRP A 284 8.63 20.13 8.72
CA TRP A 284 8.58 21.59 8.66
C TRP A 284 7.41 22.15 9.47
N GLU A 285 6.40 21.32 9.74
CA GLU A 285 5.14 21.75 10.35
C GLU A 285 4.39 22.77 9.47
N GLU A 286 4.67 22.76 8.16
CA GLU A 286 3.98 23.58 7.17
C GLU A 286 2.55 23.10 6.99
N VAL A 287 1.58 23.99 7.13
CA VAL A 287 0.14 23.68 7.10
C VAL A 287 -0.47 24.10 5.76
N PHE A 288 -1.14 23.16 5.11
CA PHE A 288 -1.94 23.38 3.90
C PHE A 288 -3.40 23.12 4.23
N GLU A 289 -4.23 24.16 4.21
CA GLU A 289 -5.68 24.02 4.32
C GLU A 289 -6.25 23.63 2.95
N CYS A 290 -7.11 22.60 2.93
CA CYS A 290 -7.79 22.17 1.71
C CYS A 290 -8.96 23.10 1.42
N SER A 291 -9.19 23.44 0.16
CA SER A 291 -10.18 24.44 -0.25
C SER A 291 -11.45 23.87 -0.87
N ALA A 292 -11.51 22.56 -1.16
CA ALA A 292 -12.66 21.93 -1.81
C ALA A 292 -13.93 21.93 -0.96
N GLU A 293 -13.91 21.27 0.20
CA GLU A 293 -15.07 21.21 1.10
C GLU A 293 -14.67 21.02 2.56
N LYS A 294 -15.63 21.29 3.46
CA LYS A 294 -15.49 21.02 4.89
C LYS A 294 -15.68 19.52 5.17
N TYR A 295 -14.93 19.00 6.14
CA TYR A 295 -15.01 17.60 6.54
C TYR A 295 -16.39 17.28 7.14
N THR A 296 -17.05 16.27 6.57
CA THR A 296 -18.42 15.84 6.93
C THR A 296 -18.47 14.70 7.95
N GLY A 297 -17.31 14.16 8.34
CA GLY A 297 -17.26 13.08 9.33
C GLY A 297 -17.74 13.52 10.72
N LYS A 298 -18.30 12.58 11.49
CA LYS A 298 -18.90 12.86 12.81
C LYS A 298 -17.86 13.08 13.93
N THR A 299 -16.65 12.56 13.74
CA THR A 299 -15.61 12.53 14.78
C THR A 299 -14.36 13.17 14.24
N ALA A 300 -13.75 14.03 15.05
CA ALA A 300 -12.45 14.57 14.70
C ALA A 300 -11.39 13.47 14.72
N ASN A 301 -10.44 13.55 13.80
CA ASN A 301 -9.42 12.54 13.60
C ASN A 301 -8.12 13.16 13.10
N ILE A 302 -7.01 12.59 13.54
CA ILE A 302 -5.71 12.89 12.98
C ILE A 302 -5.13 11.59 12.43
N THR A 303 -4.83 11.59 11.13
CA THR A 303 -4.21 10.46 10.46
C THR A 303 -2.85 10.87 9.91
N ARG A 304 -1.82 10.10 10.22
CA ARG A 304 -0.48 10.26 9.67
C ARG A 304 -0.25 9.25 8.54
N VAL A 305 0.02 9.78 7.35
CA VAL A 305 0.38 9.00 6.16
C VAL A 305 1.84 9.19 5.77
N TRP A 306 2.37 8.22 5.03
CA TRP A 306 3.77 8.18 4.61
C TRP A 306 3.91 8.24 3.10
N GLY A 307 5.13 8.49 2.63
CA GLY A 307 5.40 8.52 1.20
C GLY A 307 4.97 9.81 0.51
N ARG A 308 4.94 10.95 1.24
CA ARG A 308 4.58 12.28 0.68
C ARG A 308 5.31 12.64 -0.62
N ARG A 309 6.55 12.13 -0.82
CA ARG A 309 7.31 12.31 -2.06
C ARG A 309 6.75 11.57 -3.26
N ARG A 310 6.05 10.45 -3.04
CA ARG A 310 5.44 9.66 -4.10
C ARG A 310 4.25 10.35 -4.74
N LEU A 311 3.63 11.30 -4.04
CA LEU A 311 2.59 12.16 -4.62
C LEU A 311 3.09 12.98 -5.82
N MET A 312 4.41 13.16 -5.97
CA MET A 312 4.98 13.78 -7.17
C MET A 312 4.65 13.02 -8.46
N MET A 313 4.30 11.73 -8.40
CA MET A 313 3.84 10.94 -9.56
C MET A 313 2.52 11.47 -10.14
N LEU A 314 1.76 12.24 -9.35
CA LEU A 314 0.49 12.85 -9.78
C LEU A 314 0.70 14.19 -10.49
N GLN A 315 1.93 14.73 -10.54
CA GLN A 315 2.17 16.10 -11.00
C GLN A 315 1.74 16.38 -12.45
N ASN A 316 1.85 15.38 -13.33
CA ASN A 316 1.49 15.51 -14.75
C ASN A 316 -0.02 15.30 -14.99
N ILE A 317 -0.71 14.66 -14.04
CA ILE A 317 -2.13 14.33 -14.11
C ILE A 317 -2.96 15.46 -13.52
N LEU A 318 -2.39 16.17 -12.54
CA LEU A 318 -3.05 17.24 -11.79
C LEU A 318 -3.76 18.31 -12.65
N PRO A 319 -3.24 18.75 -13.81
CA PRO A 319 -3.93 19.72 -14.66
C PRO A 319 -5.29 19.24 -15.19
N TYR A 320 -5.53 17.93 -15.20
CA TYR A 320 -6.76 17.31 -15.70
C TYR A 320 -7.75 16.94 -14.57
N ALA A 321 -7.38 17.16 -13.31
CA ALA A 321 -8.23 16.80 -12.18
C ALA A 321 -9.27 17.89 -11.89
N ASP A 322 -10.54 17.52 -11.98
CA ASP A 322 -11.66 18.35 -11.52
C ASP A 322 -11.79 18.27 -10.00
N GLU A 323 -11.55 17.08 -9.44
CA GLU A 323 -11.73 16.76 -8.03
C GLU A 323 -10.70 15.72 -7.57
N ILE A 324 -10.27 15.80 -6.32
CA ILE A 324 -9.38 14.81 -5.70
C ILE A 324 -10.03 14.26 -4.45
N ASP A 325 -10.35 12.96 -4.47
CA ASP A 325 -10.81 12.22 -3.30
C ASP A 325 -9.62 11.58 -2.59
N VAL A 326 -9.51 11.81 -1.28
CA VAL A 326 -8.48 11.20 -0.43
C VAL A 326 -9.14 10.28 0.59
N ASN A 327 -8.83 8.98 0.53
CA ASN A 327 -9.34 7.98 1.47
C ASN A 327 -8.20 7.46 2.35
N LEU A 328 -8.43 7.48 3.67
CA LEU A 328 -7.46 7.17 4.72
C LEU A 328 -7.98 6.01 5.57
N LEU A 329 -7.25 4.90 5.58
CA LEU A 329 -7.62 3.75 6.43
C LEU A 329 -7.20 3.91 7.89
N GLY A 330 -6.24 4.78 8.16
CA GLY A 330 -5.73 5.05 9.50
C GLY A 330 -4.24 5.28 9.50
N ASN A 331 -3.66 5.35 10.69
CA ASN A 331 -2.24 5.60 10.85
C ASN A 331 -1.42 4.45 10.25
N ALA A 332 -0.52 4.81 9.33
CA ALA A 332 0.41 3.85 8.73
C ALA A 332 -0.26 2.68 7.96
N LEU A 333 -1.54 2.83 7.62
CA LEU A 333 -2.26 1.99 6.69
C LEU A 333 -2.29 2.65 5.30
N PRO A 334 -2.82 1.98 4.27
CA PRO A 334 -2.92 2.58 2.96
C PRO A 334 -3.69 3.90 2.94
N SER A 335 -3.22 4.80 2.07
CA SER A 335 -3.95 5.99 1.67
C SER A 335 -4.17 5.96 0.16
N PHE A 336 -5.37 6.33 -0.28
CA PHE A 336 -5.78 6.35 -1.68
C PHE A 336 -6.02 7.79 -2.11
N TRP A 337 -5.45 8.17 -3.25
CA TRP A 337 -5.51 9.52 -3.82
C TRP A 337 -6.10 9.42 -5.21
N THR A 338 -7.40 9.67 -5.34
CA THR A 338 -8.16 9.48 -6.58
C THR A 338 -8.42 10.82 -7.25
N LEU A 339 -7.73 11.08 -8.36
CA LEU A 339 -7.96 12.22 -9.23
C LEU A 339 -9.08 11.85 -10.20
N LYS A 340 -10.16 12.64 -10.19
CA LYS A 340 -11.31 12.45 -11.07
C LYS A 340 -11.38 13.58 -12.09
N SER A 341 -11.75 13.21 -13.30
CA SER A 341 -12.21 14.12 -14.35
C SER A 341 -13.56 13.61 -14.85
N LYS A 342 -14.23 14.37 -15.72
CA LYS A 342 -15.47 13.92 -16.37
C LYS A 342 -15.39 12.55 -17.06
N SER A 343 -14.19 12.12 -17.46
CA SER A 343 -14.00 11.04 -18.44
C SER A 343 -12.99 9.98 -18.00
N MET A 344 -12.36 10.21 -16.85
CA MET A 344 -11.27 9.40 -16.35
C MET A 344 -11.22 9.46 -14.82
N SER A 345 -10.73 8.37 -14.23
CA SER A 345 -10.18 8.38 -12.88
C SER A 345 -8.76 7.83 -12.85
N PHE A 346 -7.89 8.45 -12.06
CA PHE A 346 -6.56 7.95 -11.72
C PHE A 346 -6.44 7.85 -10.21
N CYS A 347 -6.26 6.64 -9.66
CA CYS A 347 -6.07 6.43 -8.22
C CYS A 347 -4.62 6.01 -7.95
N LEU A 348 -3.90 6.80 -7.14
CA LEU A 348 -2.62 6.42 -6.56
C LEU A 348 -2.83 5.94 -5.13
N SER A 349 -2.46 4.69 -4.86
CA SER A 349 -2.50 4.08 -3.54
C SER A 349 -1.11 3.97 -2.96
N LEU A 350 -0.88 4.56 -1.79
CA LEU A 350 0.35 4.41 -1.01
C LEU A 350 0.09 3.36 0.06
N THR A 351 0.74 2.19 -0.03
CA THR A 351 0.34 1.00 0.73
C THR A 351 0.61 1.10 2.23
N GLY A 352 1.62 1.86 2.66
CA GLY A 352 2.08 1.86 4.06
C GLY A 352 2.77 0.56 4.50
N PHE A 353 2.36 -0.60 3.96
CA PHE A 353 2.74 -1.95 4.36
C PHE A 353 3.81 -2.65 3.49
N THR A 354 4.89 -1.97 3.10
CA THR A 354 5.99 -2.62 2.32
C THR A 354 6.68 -3.77 3.07
N ALA A 355 7.35 -4.71 2.40
CA ALA A 355 8.21 -5.73 3.04
C ALA A 355 9.22 -5.16 4.07
N SER A 356 9.74 -3.95 3.83
CA SER A 356 10.64 -3.24 4.75
C SER A 356 9.96 -2.73 6.03
N ASN A 357 8.63 -2.75 6.10
CA ASN A 357 7.82 -2.29 7.23
C ASN A 357 6.88 -3.40 7.73
N TRP A 358 7.48 -4.58 7.97
CA TRP A 358 6.80 -5.81 8.34
C TRP A 358 5.80 -5.66 9.50
N SER A 359 6.06 -4.78 10.49
CA SER A 359 5.17 -4.58 11.64
C SER A 359 3.82 -3.97 11.29
N GLN A 360 3.80 -3.04 10.34
CA GLN A 360 2.56 -2.41 9.85
C GLN A 360 1.80 -3.37 8.94
N ALA A 361 2.57 -4.11 8.16
CA ALA A 361 2.06 -5.10 7.25
C ALA A 361 1.38 -6.28 7.99
N LEU A 362 1.92 -6.70 9.13
CA LEU A 362 1.25 -7.64 10.05
C LEU A 362 -0.06 -7.11 10.62
N ASN A 363 -0.13 -5.82 10.98
CA ASN A 363 -1.37 -5.24 11.50
C ASN A 363 -2.48 -5.27 10.45
N PHE A 364 -2.14 -4.97 9.20
CA PHE A 364 -3.06 -5.09 8.09
C PHE A 364 -3.52 -6.55 7.90
N ASP A 365 -2.59 -7.51 7.94
CA ASP A 365 -2.92 -8.94 7.83
C ASP A 365 -3.85 -9.46 8.93
N LEU A 366 -3.87 -8.80 10.11
CA LEU A 366 -4.81 -9.10 11.20
C LEU A 366 -6.19 -8.48 11.01
N MET A 367 -6.36 -7.56 10.06
CA MET A 367 -7.67 -7.02 9.64
C MET A 367 -8.33 -7.89 8.57
N LEU A 368 -7.57 -8.80 7.95
CA LEU A 368 -8.07 -9.71 6.94
C LEU A 368 -8.64 -10.97 7.62
N PRO A 369 -9.90 -11.34 7.35
CA PRO A 369 -10.43 -12.64 7.72
C PRO A 369 -9.66 -13.72 6.97
N ARG A 370 -9.55 -14.88 7.63
CA ARG A 370 -8.78 -16.03 7.13
C ARG A 370 -9.65 -17.24 6.82
N SER A 371 -10.97 -17.12 7.00
CA SER A 371 -11.93 -18.18 6.71
C SER A 371 -12.53 -17.99 5.33
N ASN A 372 -12.31 -18.96 4.45
CA ASN A 372 -12.89 -18.98 3.12
C ASN A 372 -13.92 -20.11 3.05
N ASP A 373 -15.21 -19.76 3.09
CA ASP A 373 -16.26 -20.71 2.68
C ASP A 373 -16.28 -20.75 1.15
N SER A 374 -15.77 -21.85 0.58
CA SER A 374 -15.63 -22.02 -0.86
C SER A 374 -16.98 -21.90 -1.60
N LYS A 375 -18.09 -22.28 -0.97
CA LYS A 375 -19.42 -22.21 -1.60
C LYS A 375 -19.88 -20.77 -1.86
N ILE A 376 -19.58 -19.86 -0.93
CA ILE A 376 -19.93 -18.44 -1.05
C ILE A 376 -19.08 -17.81 -2.15
N VAL A 377 -17.79 -18.12 -2.17
CA VAL A 377 -16.84 -17.62 -3.18
C VAL A 377 -17.24 -18.06 -4.60
N ASP A 378 -17.63 -19.32 -4.79
CA ASP A 378 -18.11 -19.81 -6.09
C ASP A 378 -19.38 -19.10 -6.56
N SER A 379 -20.31 -18.87 -5.63
CA SER A 379 -21.58 -18.19 -5.91
C SER A 379 -21.38 -16.71 -6.24
N LEU A 380 -20.44 -16.07 -5.53
CA LEU A 380 -19.97 -14.71 -5.77
C LEU A 380 -19.33 -14.60 -7.15
N GLN A 381 -18.42 -15.50 -7.51
CA GLN A 381 -17.75 -15.51 -8.81
C GLN A 381 -18.76 -15.61 -9.96
N LYS A 382 -19.74 -16.53 -9.86
CA LYS A 382 -20.81 -16.68 -10.87
C LYS A 382 -21.67 -15.42 -11.00
N ALA A 383 -21.97 -14.74 -9.90
CA ALA A 383 -22.71 -13.48 -9.93
C ALA A 383 -21.89 -12.37 -10.61
N MET A 384 -20.61 -12.27 -10.28
CA MET A 384 -19.69 -11.27 -10.84
C MET A 384 -19.37 -11.52 -12.33
N GLN A 385 -19.25 -12.77 -12.77
CA GLN A 385 -19.09 -13.12 -14.18
C GLN A 385 -20.29 -12.68 -15.05
N LYS A 386 -21.50 -12.73 -14.49
CA LYS A 386 -22.71 -12.33 -15.21
C LYS A 386 -22.88 -10.81 -15.27
N ASN A 387 -22.61 -10.13 -14.16
CA ASN A 387 -22.93 -8.71 -14.00
C ASN A 387 -21.72 -7.77 -14.13
N TRP A 388 -20.51 -8.32 -14.15
CA TRP A 388 -19.21 -7.65 -14.30
C TRP A 388 -18.78 -6.72 -13.16
N PHE A 389 -19.70 -5.97 -12.56
CA PHE A 389 -19.42 -5.09 -11.43
C PHE A 389 -20.67 -4.89 -10.55
N MET A 390 -20.45 -4.74 -9.25
CA MET A 390 -21.50 -4.47 -8.26
C MET A 390 -20.93 -3.79 -7.02
N ASP A 391 -21.74 -2.99 -6.33
CA ASP A 391 -21.41 -2.53 -4.97
C ASP A 391 -21.69 -3.64 -3.92
N PHE A 392 -21.26 -3.37 -2.67
CA PHE A 392 -21.42 -4.32 -1.56
C PHE A 392 -22.89 -4.64 -1.25
N GLU A 393 -23.78 -3.65 -1.30
CA GLU A 393 -25.20 -3.84 -0.96
C GLU A 393 -25.94 -4.64 -2.04
N GLN A 394 -25.64 -4.38 -3.30
CA GLN A 394 -26.15 -5.11 -4.46
C GLN A 394 -25.74 -6.59 -4.37
N LEU A 395 -24.46 -6.86 -4.08
CA LEU A 395 -23.97 -8.22 -3.90
C LEU A 395 -24.64 -8.94 -2.74
N ALA A 396 -24.78 -8.27 -1.59
CA ALA A 396 -25.49 -8.82 -0.44
C ALA A 396 -26.92 -9.24 -0.81
N LYS A 397 -27.68 -8.36 -1.48
CA LYS A 397 -29.06 -8.64 -1.93
C LYS A 397 -29.12 -9.86 -2.87
N VAL A 398 -28.19 -9.95 -3.83
CA VAL A 398 -28.14 -11.06 -4.80
C VAL A 398 -27.84 -12.41 -4.12
N LEU A 399 -26.87 -12.44 -3.21
CA LEU A 399 -26.44 -13.68 -2.55
C LEU A 399 -27.40 -14.15 -1.46
N VAL A 400 -28.02 -13.23 -0.72
CA VAL A 400 -29.11 -13.55 0.23
C VAL A 400 -30.29 -14.16 -0.52
N LYS A 401 -30.69 -13.59 -1.67
CA LYS A 401 -31.80 -14.13 -2.49
C LYS A 401 -31.52 -15.56 -2.99
N LYS A 402 -30.24 -15.93 -3.17
CA LYS A 402 -29.83 -17.29 -3.53
C LYS A 402 -29.71 -18.24 -2.33
N GLY A 403 -29.90 -17.76 -1.11
CA GLY A 403 -29.72 -18.56 0.12
C GLY A 403 -28.27 -18.90 0.42
N CYS A 404 -27.31 -18.14 -0.12
CA CYS A 404 -25.87 -18.42 0.02
C CYS A 404 -25.19 -17.59 1.12
N LEU A 405 -25.91 -16.65 1.74
CA LEU A 405 -25.34 -15.68 2.68
C LEU A 405 -26.25 -15.50 3.90
N SER A 406 -25.65 -15.55 5.09
CA SER A 406 -26.34 -15.37 6.38
C SER A 406 -25.96 -14.08 7.10
N SER A 407 -24.76 -13.53 6.83
CA SER A 407 -24.28 -12.28 7.47
C SER A 407 -23.46 -11.39 6.52
N ALA A 408 -23.30 -10.10 6.86
CA ALA A 408 -22.44 -9.19 6.11
C ALA A 408 -20.95 -9.55 6.23
N GLU A 409 -20.54 -10.13 7.36
CA GLU A 409 -19.15 -10.56 7.63
C GLU A 409 -18.73 -11.73 6.74
N GLU A 410 -19.65 -12.64 6.44
CA GLU A 410 -19.44 -13.73 5.48
C GLU A 410 -19.18 -13.18 4.07
N LEU A 411 -19.94 -12.16 3.65
CA LEU A 411 -19.76 -11.53 2.34
C LEU A 411 -18.42 -10.80 2.28
N GLN A 412 -18.10 -10.02 3.32
CA GLN A 412 -16.82 -9.35 3.41
C GLN A 412 -15.67 -10.36 3.32
N SER A 413 -15.70 -11.48 4.06
CA SER A 413 -14.69 -12.53 3.96
C SER A 413 -14.59 -13.11 2.54
N ALA A 414 -15.72 -13.43 1.90
CA ALA A 414 -15.73 -14.00 0.56
C ALA A 414 -15.18 -13.03 -0.50
N LEU A 415 -15.53 -11.74 -0.41
CA LEU A 415 -15.00 -10.70 -1.29
C LEU A 415 -13.49 -10.56 -1.14
N GLN A 416 -12.99 -10.61 0.10
CA GLN A 416 -11.57 -10.50 0.39
C GLN A 416 -10.80 -11.73 -0.11
N ALA A 417 -11.37 -12.93 0.04
CA ALA A 417 -10.83 -14.16 -0.54
C ALA A 417 -10.75 -14.07 -2.07
N ALA A 418 -11.80 -13.57 -2.72
CA ALA A 418 -11.84 -13.41 -4.17
C ALA A 418 -10.84 -12.35 -4.67
N CYS A 419 -10.60 -11.28 -3.91
CA CYS A 419 -9.51 -10.33 -4.17
C CYS A 419 -8.13 -10.96 -3.99
N GLN A 420 -7.94 -11.81 -2.97
CA GLN A 420 -6.71 -12.56 -2.74
C GLN A 420 -6.46 -13.67 -3.78
N GLN A 421 -7.49 -14.11 -4.49
CA GLN A 421 -7.35 -14.96 -5.69
C GLN A 421 -7.09 -14.16 -6.96
N GLY A 422 -7.15 -12.83 -6.88
CA GLY A 422 -7.04 -11.96 -8.04
C GLY A 422 -8.21 -12.11 -9.01
N TRP A 423 -9.37 -12.58 -8.57
CA TRP A 423 -10.58 -12.68 -9.41
C TRP A 423 -11.38 -11.38 -9.40
N LEU A 424 -11.36 -10.67 -8.28
CA LEU A 424 -12.01 -9.39 -8.11
C LEU A 424 -11.00 -8.30 -7.80
N MET A 425 -11.32 -7.08 -8.21
CA MET A 425 -10.65 -5.86 -7.73
C MET A 425 -11.70 -4.89 -7.17
N PHE A 426 -11.28 -3.93 -6.36
CA PHE A 426 -12.16 -2.88 -5.87
C PHE A 426 -11.82 -1.54 -6.56
N ASP A 427 -12.76 -1.01 -7.34
CA ASP A 427 -12.62 0.27 -8.03
C ASP A 427 -12.92 1.40 -7.05
N MET A 428 -11.85 2.04 -6.55
CA MET A 428 -11.95 3.16 -5.60
C MET A 428 -12.76 4.34 -6.13
N ALA A 429 -12.71 4.62 -7.43
CA ALA A 429 -13.36 5.79 -8.00
C ALA A 429 -14.89 5.65 -8.02
N LYS A 430 -15.41 4.46 -8.34
CA LYS A 430 -16.85 4.14 -8.38
C LYS A 430 -17.36 3.41 -7.13
N ARG A 431 -16.48 3.01 -6.19
CA ARG A 431 -16.79 2.24 -4.97
C ARG A 431 -17.50 0.91 -5.24
N VAL A 432 -17.07 0.19 -6.28
CA VAL A 432 -17.65 -1.10 -6.71
C VAL A 432 -16.59 -2.19 -6.79
N TYR A 433 -17.01 -3.44 -6.60
CA TYR A 433 -16.20 -4.59 -6.98
C TYR A 433 -16.33 -4.84 -8.48
N ARG A 434 -15.22 -5.24 -9.12
CA ARG A 434 -15.18 -5.58 -10.55
C ARG A 434 -14.63 -6.97 -10.75
N TYR A 435 -15.25 -7.71 -11.66
CA TYR A 435 -14.72 -8.98 -12.16
C TYR A 435 -13.50 -8.71 -13.02
N ARG A 436 -12.35 -9.20 -12.58
CA ARG A 436 -11.02 -8.95 -13.15
C ARG A 436 -10.17 -10.20 -12.88
N PRO A 437 -10.30 -11.28 -13.67
CA PRO A 437 -9.55 -12.51 -13.44
C PRO A 437 -8.07 -12.32 -13.83
N LEU A 438 -7.20 -12.26 -12.82
CA LEU A 438 -5.76 -12.04 -12.96
C LEU A 438 -4.95 -13.31 -13.12
N VAL A 439 -5.50 -14.50 -12.97
CA VAL A 439 -4.78 -15.77 -13.14
C VAL A 439 -5.71 -16.80 -13.76
N ASN A 440 -5.16 -17.64 -14.64
CA ASN A 440 -5.92 -18.74 -15.24
C ASN A 440 -5.93 -19.99 -14.35
N VAL A 441 -4.97 -20.06 -13.42
CA VAL A 441 -4.85 -21.14 -12.44
C VAL A 441 -5.07 -20.53 -11.07
N GLU A 442 -5.86 -21.20 -10.23
CA GLU A 442 -6.09 -20.78 -8.85
C GLU A 442 -4.75 -20.65 -8.10
N LEU A 443 -4.58 -19.54 -7.37
CA LEU A 443 -3.39 -19.33 -6.57
C LEU A 443 -3.43 -20.24 -5.35
N ASP A 444 -2.30 -20.89 -5.04
CA ASP A 444 -2.20 -21.67 -3.80
C ASP A 444 -2.32 -20.73 -2.59
N GLN A 445 -3.49 -20.75 -1.96
CA GLN A 445 -3.76 -19.92 -0.79
C GLN A 445 -2.79 -20.21 0.34
N LYS A 446 -2.27 -21.44 0.45
CA LYS A 446 -1.37 -21.82 1.54
C LYS A 446 0.00 -21.18 1.43
N THR A 447 0.48 -20.93 0.20
CA THR A 447 1.75 -20.20 0.01
C THR A 447 1.55 -18.72 0.27
N LEU A 448 0.44 -18.15 -0.21
CA LEU A 448 0.16 -16.73 -0.08
C LEU A 448 -0.41 -16.33 1.28
N GLU A 449 -0.87 -17.24 2.14
CA GLU A 449 -1.48 -16.93 3.45
C GLU A 449 -0.50 -16.21 4.39
N PHE A 450 0.78 -16.60 4.35
CA PHE A 450 1.84 -16.10 5.22
C PHE A 450 2.93 -15.42 4.40
N ARG A 451 3.64 -14.47 4.99
CA ARG A 451 4.78 -13.78 4.35
C ARG A 451 6.02 -14.65 4.19
N GLY A 452 6.00 -15.85 4.77
CA GLY A 452 7.10 -16.79 4.77
C GLY A 452 7.09 -17.66 6.03
N ARG A 453 8.16 -18.44 6.19
CA ARG A 453 8.27 -19.45 7.26
C ARG A 453 8.16 -18.86 8.67
N GLN A 454 8.80 -17.72 8.94
CA GLN A 454 8.80 -17.11 10.27
C GLN A 454 7.39 -16.64 10.68
N ASP A 455 6.63 -16.11 9.73
CA ASP A 455 5.26 -15.64 9.94
C ASP A 455 4.30 -16.81 10.23
N ARG A 456 4.41 -17.89 9.44
CA ARG A 456 3.67 -19.13 9.70
C ARG A 456 3.92 -19.69 11.10
N GLN A 457 5.20 -19.79 11.49
CA GLN A 457 5.58 -20.26 12.83
C GLN A 457 5.03 -19.34 13.93
N ALA A 458 5.03 -18.03 13.74
CA ALA A 458 4.46 -17.09 14.68
C ALA A 458 2.95 -17.31 14.88
N HIS A 459 2.23 -17.58 13.80
CA HIS A 459 0.80 -17.92 13.86
C HIS A 459 0.53 -19.25 14.55
N ASP A 460 1.38 -20.27 14.32
CA ASP A 460 1.27 -21.54 15.02
C ASP A 460 1.49 -21.37 16.54
N LEU A 461 2.40 -20.47 16.95
CA LEU A 461 2.61 -20.12 18.36
C LEU A 461 1.39 -19.39 18.95
N ILE A 462 0.81 -18.43 18.23
CA ILE A 462 -0.38 -17.67 18.69
C ILE A 462 -1.61 -18.56 18.86
N LYS A 463 -1.75 -19.62 18.06
CA LYS A 463 -2.86 -20.59 18.19
C LYS A 463 -2.75 -21.45 19.45
N ARG A 464 -1.54 -21.62 20.01
CA ARG A 464 -1.32 -22.40 21.23
C ARG A 464 -1.66 -21.57 22.45
N LYS A 465 -2.39 -22.17 23.38
CA LYS A 465 -2.74 -21.52 24.64
C LYS A 465 -1.46 -21.24 25.44
N ASP A 466 -1.36 -20.02 25.98
CA ASP A 466 -0.29 -19.56 26.89
C ASP A 466 1.15 -19.63 26.32
N SER A 467 1.32 -19.83 25.01
CA SER A 467 2.64 -19.88 24.35
C SER A 467 3.28 -18.51 24.22
N VAL A 468 2.49 -17.44 24.16
CA VAL A 468 2.96 -16.05 24.04
C VAL A 468 2.37 -15.23 25.17
N THR A 469 3.21 -14.57 25.97
CA THR A 469 2.77 -13.67 27.04
C THR A 469 3.40 -12.29 26.89
N LEU A 470 2.63 -11.25 27.22
CA LEU A 470 3.13 -9.88 27.35
C LEU A 470 3.52 -9.63 28.81
N ASP A 471 4.82 -9.53 29.07
CA ASP A 471 5.34 -9.42 30.45
C ASP A 471 5.41 -7.96 30.90
N LYS A 472 5.72 -7.04 29.98
CA LYS A 472 5.81 -5.60 30.24
C LYS A 472 5.40 -4.78 29.02
N GLU A 473 4.56 -3.78 29.26
CA GLU A 473 4.14 -2.74 28.32
C GLU A 473 4.50 -1.38 28.92
N ASN A 474 5.28 -0.56 28.20
CA ASN A 474 5.72 0.74 28.69
C ASN A 474 5.65 1.80 27.57
N GLU A 475 4.71 2.73 27.67
CA GLU A 475 4.59 3.83 26.73
C GLU A 475 5.61 4.93 27.03
N VAL A 476 6.51 5.17 26.08
CA VAL A 476 7.53 6.22 26.12
C VAL A 476 7.09 7.38 25.23
N TYR A 477 6.80 8.51 25.87
CA TYR A 477 6.46 9.78 25.25
C TYR A 477 7.33 10.12 24.01
N GLY A 478 6.69 10.48 22.88
CA GLY A 478 7.38 10.95 21.66
C GLY A 478 8.20 9.88 20.94
N VAL A 479 8.27 8.67 21.51
CA VAL A 479 9.09 7.56 21.04
C VAL A 479 8.20 6.38 20.66
N GLY A 480 7.21 6.02 21.48
CA GLY A 480 6.24 4.94 21.25
C GLY A 480 6.15 3.93 22.40
N VAL A 481 5.68 2.71 22.15
CA VAL A 481 5.43 1.66 23.14
C VAL A 481 6.54 0.61 23.15
N GLU A 482 7.17 0.39 24.31
CA GLU A 482 8.08 -0.71 24.57
C GLU A 482 7.30 -1.95 25.04
N LEU A 483 7.51 -3.06 24.36
CA LEU A 483 6.94 -4.37 24.66
C LEU A 483 8.06 -5.34 25.01
N THR A 484 7.91 -6.01 26.15
CA THR A 484 8.69 -7.19 26.52
C THR A 484 7.73 -8.34 26.69
N GLY A 485 8.02 -9.47 26.05
CA GLY A 485 7.22 -10.67 26.23
C GLY A 485 8.06 -11.93 26.34
N THR A 486 7.39 -13.02 26.68
CA THR A 486 7.95 -14.36 26.75
C THR A 486 7.24 -15.21 25.71
N VAL A 487 8.02 -15.97 24.93
CA VAL A 487 7.50 -16.96 23.98
C VAL A 487 8.04 -18.33 24.33
N VAL A 488 7.14 -19.26 24.65
CA VAL A 488 7.45 -20.65 24.97
C VAL A 488 7.31 -21.49 23.71
N VAL A 489 8.39 -22.15 23.33
CA VAL A 489 8.43 -23.09 22.20
C VAL A 489 8.68 -24.48 22.74
N ASP A 490 7.62 -25.29 22.76
CA ASP A 490 7.63 -26.63 23.37
C ASP A 490 8.59 -27.57 22.65
N GLU A 491 8.70 -27.45 21.33
CA GLU A 491 9.62 -28.23 20.49
C GLU A 491 11.08 -28.01 20.88
N ASP A 492 11.42 -26.77 21.23
CA ASP A 492 12.77 -26.39 21.67
C ASP A 492 12.97 -26.62 23.17
N LYS A 493 11.89 -26.91 23.92
CA LYS A 493 11.84 -26.92 25.40
C LYS A 493 12.47 -25.67 26.01
N ARG A 494 12.26 -24.52 25.37
CA ARG A 494 12.92 -23.24 25.71
C ARG A 494 11.93 -22.09 25.71
N LYS A 495 12.29 -21.07 26.50
CA LYS A 495 11.61 -19.77 26.52
C LYS A 495 12.50 -18.74 25.87
N TYR A 496 11.93 -17.97 24.95
CA TYR A 496 12.58 -16.85 24.29
C TYR A 496 11.99 -15.53 24.78
N GLN A 497 12.83 -14.50 24.78
CA GLN A 497 12.52 -13.17 25.31
C GLN A 497 12.58 -12.15 24.16
N PRO A 498 11.49 -11.99 23.39
CA PRO A 498 11.36 -10.88 22.44
C PRO A 498 11.12 -9.55 23.17
N PHE A 499 11.76 -8.51 22.64
CA PHE A 499 11.54 -7.12 23.00
C PHE A 499 11.37 -6.30 21.72
N MET A 500 10.47 -5.32 21.77
CA MET A 500 10.17 -4.43 20.65
C MET A 500 9.81 -3.02 21.15
N LEU A 501 10.29 -2.00 20.46
CA LEU A 501 9.82 -0.63 20.57
C LEU A 501 9.03 -0.28 19.31
N ILE A 502 7.72 -0.14 19.45
CA ILE A 502 6.80 0.30 18.40
C ILE A 502 6.67 1.80 18.54
N SER A 503 6.87 2.55 17.47
CA SER A 503 6.68 4.00 17.48
C SER A 503 5.21 4.38 17.65
N GLU A 504 4.94 5.65 17.96
CA GLU A 504 3.58 6.22 17.87
C GLU A 504 2.94 6.03 16.48
N GLU A 505 3.75 5.70 15.48
CA GLU A 505 3.37 5.52 14.07
C GLU A 505 3.16 4.03 13.73
N GLY A 506 3.20 3.13 14.71
CA GLY A 506 3.06 1.68 14.52
C GLY A 506 4.26 1.00 13.84
N SER A 507 5.31 1.74 13.50
CA SER A 507 6.56 1.22 12.94
C SER A 507 7.47 0.70 14.05
N VAL A 508 8.32 -0.28 13.76
CA VAL A 508 9.20 -0.86 14.77
C VAL A 508 10.59 -0.21 14.71
N ASN A 509 10.93 0.53 15.76
CA ASN A 509 12.18 1.30 15.85
C ASN A 509 13.34 0.47 16.40
N LYS A 510 13.06 -0.44 17.34
CA LYS A 510 14.08 -1.28 18.00
C LYS A 510 13.49 -2.65 18.30
N VAL A 511 14.30 -3.69 18.10
CA VAL A 511 13.95 -5.07 18.47
C VAL A 511 15.15 -5.78 19.04
N THR A 512 14.91 -6.72 19.94
CA THR A 512 15.88 -7.73 20.36
C THR A 512 15.16 -9.04 20.65
N CYS A 513 15.78 -10.18 20.37
CA CYS A 513 15.26 -11.48 20.77
C CYS A 513 16.40 -12.41 21.20
N THR A 514 16.12 -13.31 22.15
CA THR A 514 17.12 -14.29 22.62
C THR A 514 17.23 -15.54 21.74
N CYS A 515 16.43 -15.68 20.69
CA CYS A 515 16.44 -16.88 19.85
C CYS A 515 17.68 -17.00 18.93
N PRO A 516 18.05 -18.22 18.52
CA PRO A 516 19.21 -18.44 17.65
C PRO A 516 19.14 -17.67 16.32
N PHE A 517 17.96 -17.63 15.69
CA PHE A 517 17.75 -16.94 14.42
C PHE A 517 18.11 -15.45 14.52
N TYR A 518 17.55 -14.75 15.51
CA TYR A 518 17.85 -13.32 15.71
C TYR A 518 19.29 -13.09 16.15
N ARG A 519 19.89 -13.99 16.95
CA ARG A 519 21.30 -13.85 17.34
C ARG A 519 22.24 -13.93 16.13
N LYS A 520 21.94 -14.82 15.18
CA LYS A 520 22.75 -15.05 13.97
C LYS A 520 22.51 -14.00 12.88
N HIS A 521 21.24 -13.67 12.60
CA HIS A 521 20.86 -12.85 11.45
C HIS A 521 20.36 -11.44 11.82
N LYS A 522 20.08 -11.16 13.10
CA LYS A 522 19.42 -9.93 13.55
C LYS A 522 18.12 -9.70 12.75
N LEU A 523 18.09 -8.68 11.90
CA LEU A 523 17.00 -8.37 10.98
C LEU A 523 17.41 -8.47 9.51
N THR A 524 18.62 -8.97 9.20
CA THR A 524 19.08 -9.03 7.79
C THR A 524 18.26 -10.03 6.96
N GLU A 525 17.69 -11.04 7.62
CA GLU A 525 16.78 -12.03 7.01
C GLU A 525 15.33 -11.85 7.52
N GLY A 526 14.98 -10.63 7.93
CA GLY A 526 13.66 -10.32 8.49
C GLY A 526 13.53 -10.64 10.00
N PRO A 527 12.34 -10.40 10.58
CA PRO A 527 12.05 -10.69 11.98
C PRO A 527 11.92 -12.20 12.24
N CYS A 528 12.32 -12.65 13.44
CA CYS A 528 12.07 -14.03 13.86
C CYS A 528 10.59 -14.24 14.23
N ALA A 529 10.13 -15.49 14.21
CA ALA A 529 8.78 -15.87 14.61
C ALA A 529 8.33 -15.30 15.97
N HIS A 530 9.23 -15.23 16.97
CA HIS A 530 8.90 -14.71 18.31
C HIS A 530 8.58 -13.21 18.33
N LEU A 531 9.27 -12.40 17.51
CA LEU A 531 9.00 -10.96 17.41
C LEU A 531 7.67 -10.71 16.69
N ILE A 532 7.38 -11.51 15.66
CA ILE A 532 6.10 -11.49 14.94
C ILE A 532 4.97 -11.89 15.89
N ALA A 533 5.14 -12.99 16.63
CA ALA A 533 4.15 -13.48 17.58
C ALA A 533 3.86 -12.45 18.69
N LEU A 534 4.89 -11.83 19.28
CA LEU A 534 4.70 -10.76 20.26
C LEU A 534 3.88 -9.59 19.69
N ARG A 535 4.16 -9.16 18.45
CA ARG A 535 3.41 -8.09 17.79
C ARG A 535 1.96 -8.48 17.55
N ILE A 536 1.70 -9.68 17.04
CA ILE A 536 0.35 -10.20 16.80
C ILE A 536 -0.44 -10.27 18.12
N HIS A 537 0.17 -10.83 19.16
CA HIS A 537 -0.45 -10.96 20.47
C HIS A 537 -0.86 -9.60 21.03
N TYR A 538 0.04 -8.62 21.00
CA TYR A 538 -0.24 -7.25 21.43
C TYR A 538 -1.40 -6.62 20.64
N SER A 539 -1.41 -6.75 19.31
CA SER A 539 -2.50 -6.19 18.49
C SER A 539 -3.85 -6.86 18.78
N LEU A 540 -3.88 -8.17 19.05
CA LEU A 540 -5.10 -8.89 19.47
C LEU A 540 -5.56 -8.46 20.85
N GLU A 541 -4.65 -8.25 21.81
CA GLU A 541 -4.99 -7.70 23.12
C GLU A 541 -5.58 -6.30 22.99
N GLN A 542 -5.00 -5.42 22.17
CA GLN A 542 -5.54 -4.09 21.94
C GLN A 542 -6.97 -4.12 21.39
N LYS A 543 -7.23 -4.97 20.37
CA LYS A 543 -8.60 -5.17 19.85
C LYS A 543 -9.57 -5.65 20.93
N ARG A 544 -9.15 -6.58 21.80
CA ARG A 544 -9.96 -7.03 22.94
C ARG A 544 -10.25 -5.90 23.92
N ARG A 545 -9.24 -5.09 24.27
CA ARG A 545 -9.37 -3.93 25.16
C ARG A 545 -10.29 -2.84 24.58
N MET A 546 -10.32 -2.67 23.25
CA MET A 546 -11.18 -1.68 22.58
C MET A 546 -12.65 -2.11 22.52
N ASN A 547 -12.92 -3.41 22.33
CA ASN A 547 -14.29 -3.93 22.19
C ASN A 547 -15.02 -4.12 23.53
N ASP A 548 -14.31 -4.06 24.65
CA ASP A 548 -14.86 -4.29 25.98
C ASP A 548 -14.87 -2.96 26.78
N GLU A 549 -16.04 -2.35 26.95
CA GLU A 549 -16.20 -1.11 27.73
C GLU A 549 -15.79 -1.29 29.20
N SER A 550 -15.81 -2.52 29.72
CA SER A 550 -15.38 -2.84 31.08
C SER A 550 -13.86 -2.71 31.28
N THR A 551 -13.08 -2.70 30.19
CA THR A 551 -11.61 -2.62 30.24
C THR A 551 -11.09 -1.28 30.72
N LYS A 552 -11.91 -0.21 30.72
CA LYS A 552 -11.55 1.05 31.39
C LYS A 552 -11.07 0.79 32.82
N ASN A 553 -11.70 -0.15 33.54
CA ASN A 553 -11.39 -0.49 34.93
C ASN A 553 -10.08 -1.28 35.12
N ILE A 554 -9.46 -1.77 34.05
CA ILE A 554 -8.22 -2.57 34.11
C ILE A 554 -6.99 -1.72 33.79
N ILE A 555 -7.17 -0.55 33.17
CA ILE A 555 -6.08 0.34 32.76
C ILE A 555 -5.35 0.82 34.02
N LYS A 556 -4.09 0.41 34.15
CA LYS A 556 -3.16 0.83 35.21
C LYS A 556 -2.10 1.80 34.71
N VAL A 557 -1.70 1.71 33.44
CA VAL A 557 -0.70 2.60 32.84
C VAL A 557 -1.18 2.93 31.42
N GLN A 558 -1.27 4.23 31.09
CA GLN A 558 -1.64 4.69 29.74
C GLN A 558 -1.26 6.15 29.56
N THR A 559 -0.77 6.53 28.38
CA THR A 559 -0.50 7.91 27.97
C THR A 559 -1.40 8.29 26.80
N ARG A 560 -2.11 9.42 26.94
CA ARG A 560 -2.79 10.07 25.82
C ARG A 560 -2.13 11.37 25.43
N THR A 561 -2.03 11.58 24.13
CA THR A 561 -1.52 12.80 23.52
C THR A 561 -2.69 13.54 22.88
N LEU A 562 -2.92 14.77 23.31
CA LEU A 562 -4.00 15.64 22.87
C LEU A 562 -3.37 16.88 22.22
N SER A 563 -3.82 17.28 21.05
CA SER A 563 -3.30 18.46 20.34
C SER A 563 -4.42 19.41 19.99
N LYS A 564 -4.18 20.71 20.08
CA LYS A 564 -5.08 21.73 19.55
C LYS A 564 -4.23 22.74 18.81
N ARG A 565 -4.60 23.01 17.56
CA ARG A 565 -3.93 24.01 16.74
C ARG A 565 -4.70 25.33 16.78
N ASN A 566 -3.97 26.42 16.98
CA ASN A 566 -4.45 27.79 16.78
C ASN A 566 -3.53 28.39 15.71
N ASP A 567 -4.05 28.58 14.50
CA ASP A 567 -3.30 29.06 13.32
C ASP A 567 -2.03 28.21 13.05
N GLU A 568 -0.85 28.81 13.09
CA GLU A 568 0.43 28.12 12.85
C GLU A 568 0.96 27.35 14.07
N GLN A 569 0.42 27.60 15.27
CA GLN A 569 0.94 27.05 16.52
C GLN A 569 0.14 25.84 17.00
N GLU A 570 0.85 24.77 17.37
CA GLU A 570 0.25 23.55 17.91
C GLU A 570 0.49 23.47 19.43
N MET A 571 -0.58 23.51 20.21
CA MET A 571 -0.55 23.21 21.64
C MET A 571 -0.71 21.72 21.85
N ILE A 572 0.21 21.08 22.56
CA ILE A 572 0.15 19.66 22.87
C ILE A 572 0.02 19.44 24.38
N TYR A 573 -0.82 18.49 24.75
CA TYR A 573 -1.02 17.94 26.07
C TYR A 573 -0.69 16.45 26.05
N TYR A 574 0.02 16.01 27.06
CA TYR A 574 0.31 14.62 27.31
C TYR A 574 -0.13 14.31 28.71
N ILE A 575 -1.00 13.31 28.85
CA ILE A 575 -1.51 12.88 30.14
C ILE A 575 -1.16 11.40 30.26
N THR A 576 -0.29 11.06 31.21
CA THR A 576 0.13 9.69 31.52
C THR A 576 -0.47 9.26 32.86
N LEU A 577 -1.33 8.26 32.85
CA LEU A 577 -1.71 7.46 34.03
C LEU A 577 -0.61 6.43 34.31
N ASP A 578 -0.16 6.34 35.56
CA ASP A 578 0.87 5.42 36.04
C ASP A 578 0.48 4.95 37.45
N GLN A 579 -0.33 3.90 37.48
CA GLN A 579 -1.01 3.32 38.65
C GLN A 579 -1.82 4.36 39.42
N HIS A 580 -1.24 4.92 40.47
CA HIS A 580 -1.84 5.90 41.36
C HIS A 580 -1.31 7.33 41.08
N ARG A 581 -0.64 7.54 39.95
CA ARG A 581 -0.05 8.82 39.52
C ARG A 581 -0.61 9.26 38.19
N ILE A 582 -0.76 10.57 38.01
CA ILE A 582 -0.94 11.20 36.70
C ILE A 582 0.23 12.15 36.45
N LYS A 583 0.93 11.98 35.33
CA LYS A 583 1.98 12.90 34.85
C LYS A 583 1.42 13.67 33.66
N LYS A 584 1.34 14.98 33.76
CA LYS A 584 0.95 15.89 32.68
C LYS A 584 2.16 16.60 32.12
N ARG A 585 2.22 16.71 30.80
CA ARG A 585 3.14 17.62 30.10
C ARG A 585 2.39 18.43 29.07
N TRP A 586 2.55 19.75 29.04
CA TRP A 586 1.86 20.57 28.05
C TRP A 586 2.61 21.84 27.67
N GLY A 587 2.34 22.36 26.47
CA GLY A 587 3.00 23.53 25.90
C GLY A 587 2.92 23.54 24.38
N LEU A 588 3.65 24.47 23.76
CA LEU A 588 3.79 24.54 22.30
C LEU A 588 4.66 23.38 21.80
N ASN A 589 4.28 22.81 20.65
CA ASN A 589 5.03 21.75 20.00
C ASN A 589 6.45 22.23 19.65
N GLY A 590 7.46 21.41 19.97
CA GLY A 590 8.88 21.76 19.76
C GLY A 590 9.53 22.60 20.87
N GLU A 591 8.75 23.11 21.83
CA GLU A 591 9.28 23.85 22.98
C GLU A 591 9.41 22.97 24.25
N LYS A 592 10.01 23.54 25.29
CA LYS A 592 10.11 22.88 26.60
C LYS A 592 8.73 22.85 27.26
N LEU A 593 8.14 21.65 27.35
CA LEU A 593 6.84 21.47 27.96
C LEU A 593 6.85 21.69 29.48
N ARG A 594 5.79 22.30 29.99
CA ARG A 594 5.48 22.37 31.43
C ARG A 594 5.15 20.98 31.93
N LEU A 595 5.53 20.67 33.16
CA LEU A 595 5.33 19.35 33.77
C LEU A 595 4.59 19.47 35.09
N GLN A 596 3.60 18.61 35.30
CA GLN A 596 2.88 18.48 36.56
C GLN A 596 2.69 16.99 36.89
N ASN A 597 3.04 16.60 38.11
CA ASN A 597 2.77 15.25 38.61
C ASN A 597 1.71 15.34 39.71
N ILE A 598 0.70 14.47 39.63
CA ILE A 598 -0.39 14.37 40.59
C ILE A 598 -0.37 12.94 41.15
N GLN A 599 -0.44 12.81 42.46
CA GLN A 599 -0.46 11.54 43.19
C GLN A 599 -1.85 11.38 43.80
N PHE A 600 -2.42 10.17 43.71
CA PHE A 600 -3.71 9.80 44.30
C PHE A 600 -3.52 8.72 45.36
N ASN A 601 -4.51 8.56 46.22
CA ASN A 601 -4.48 7.56 47.29
C ASN A 601 -4.83 6.16 46.77
N SER A 602 -5.57 6.07 45.66
CA SER A 602 -5.90 4.81 44.99
C SER A 602 -5.71 4.90 43.47
N SER A 603 -5.57 3.74 42.82
CA SER A 603 -5.52 3.66 41.36
C SER A 603 -6.84 4.07 40.69
N ASP A 604 -7.95 3.84 41.36
CA ASP A 604 -9.29 4.12 40.81
C ASP A 604 -9.56 5.62 40.79
N GLU A 605 -9.15 6.36 41.84
CA GLU A 605 -9.18 7.83 41.86
C GLU A 605 -8.32 8.43 40.75
N ALA A 606 -7.08 7.94 40.60
CA ALA A 606 -6.18 8.39 39.53
C ALA A 606 -6.79 8.16 38.16
N ARG A 607 -7.40 6.99 37.94
CA ARG A 607 -8.04 6.63 36.68
C ARG A 607 -9.26 7.51 36.36
N ASN A 608 -10.14 7.74 37.33
CA ASN A 608 -11.32 8.58 37.14
C ASN A 608 -10.91 10.02 36.79
N ASN A 609 -9.92 10.56 37.50
CA ASN A 609 -9.40 11.91 37.23
C ASN A 609 -8.70 12.00 35.87
N TYR A 610 -7.99 10.95 35.46
CA TYR A 610 -7.38 10.85 34.14
C TYR A 610 -8.40 10.98 33.01
N PHE A 611 -9.47 10.18 33.02
CA PHE A 611 -10.52 10.25 32.00
C PHE A 611 -11.25 11.59 32.00
N GLN A 612 -11.57 12.14 33.19
CA GLN A 612 -12.22 13.43 33.31
C GLN A 612 -11.40 14.56 32.64
N GLN A 613 -10.07 14.54 32.77
CA GLN A 613 -9.22 15.55 32.15
C GLN A 613 -9.14 15.42 30.62
N ILE A 614 -9.14 14.19 30.11
CA ILE A 614 -9.20 13.93 28.67
C ILE A 614 -10.50 14.49 28.11
N ASP A 615 -11.63 14.17 28.73
CA ASP A 615 -12.95 14.67 28.32
C ASP A 615 -13.01 16.20 28.38
N GLN A 616 -12.44 16.82 29.42
CA GLN A 616 -12.33 18.28 29.51
C GLN A 616 -11.51 18.90 28.37
N LEU A 617 -10.42 18.26 27.94
CA LEU A 617 -9.60 18.75 26.83
C LEU A 617 -10.30 18.54 25.48
N ILE A 618 -10.93 17.40 25.27
CA ILE A 618 -11.73 17.13 24.07
C ILE A 618 -12.86 18.17 23.94
N ASN A 619 -13.58 18.47 25.04
CA ASN A 619 -14.60 19.52 25.07
C ASN A 619 -14.05 20.93 24.82
N LYS A 620 -12.75 21.17 25.02
CA LYS A 620 -12.06 22.42 24.67
C LYS A 620 -11.56 22.45 23.22
N GLY A 621 -11.84 21.41 22.43
CA GLY A 621 -11.43 21.27 21.04
C GLY A 621 -10.03 20.69 20.84
N TYR A 622 -9.49 19.96 21.82
CA TYR A 622 -8.27 19.17 21.61
C TYR A 622 -8.60 17.85 20.91
N LEU A 623 -7.76 17.47 19.96
CA LEU A 623 -7.78 16.24 19.20
C LEU A 623 -6.88 15.20 19.84
N ASP A 624 -7.42 14.01 20.07
CA ASP A 624 -6.66 12.88 20.62
C ASP A 624 -5.79 12.24 19.51
N LEU A 625 -4.49 12.50 19.56
CA LEU A 625 -3.47 11.91 18.68
C LEU A 625 -3.24 10.42 18.97
N SER A 626 -3.64 9.92 20.14
CA SER A 626 -3.52 8.51 20.52
C SER A 626 -4.71 7.67 20.07
N ALA A 627 -5.84 8.30 19.70
CA ALA A 627 -7.07 7.61 19.29
C ALA A 627 -7.04 7.00 17.88
N GLY A 628 -5.93 7.14 17.14
CA GLY A 628 -5.76 6.59 15.79
C GLY A 628 -4.86 5.35 15.72
N LEU A 629 -4.52 4.72 16.85
CA LEU A 629 -3.70 3.50 16.92
C LEU A 629 -4.54 2.23 16.71
#